data_AF-A0A224YYZ3-F1
#
_entry.id   AF-A0A224YYZ3-F1
#
_cell.length_a   1.000
_cell.length_b   1.000
_cell.length_c   1.000
_cell.angle_alpha   90.00
_cell.angle_beta   90.00
_cell.angle_gamma   90.00
#
_symmetry.space_group_name_H-M   'P 1'
#
loop_
_entity.id
_entity.type
_entity.pdbx_description
1 polymer ?
#
loop_
_entity_poly.entity_id
_entity_poly.type
_entity_poly.pdbx_seq_one_letter_code
_entity_poly.pdbx_strand_id
1 'polypeptide(L)'
;MHIESGSVGHSYDQTFGHLLDDMVTSVEVDDPYVRSAHQRDQQSQLDRLSQVKASLADNGVVMAIEYSETLHDREIRLDTGWIIKIGRGLDYFRPAATKFSLGYFDHDLRTCHETTIDIFHRNYVHTS
;
A
#
# COMPACT_ATOMS: atom_id res chain seq x y z
N MET A 1 -11.64 9.05 -4.70
CA MET A 1 -11.65 9.59 -3.32
C MET A 1 -10.50 10.57 -3.17
N HIS A 2 -10.72 11.70 -2.50
CA HIS A 2 -9.66 12.66 -2.20
C HIS A 2 -9.38 12.69 -0.69
N ILE A 3 -8.12 12.54 -0.31
CA ILE A 3 -7.64 12.64 1.07
C ILE A 3 -7.05 14.04 1.24
N GLU A 4 -7.61 14.82 2.15
CA GLU A 4 -7.15 16.17 2.43
C GLU A 4 -5.87 16.19 3.26
N SER A 5 -5.07 17.23 3.09
CA SER A 5 -3.86 17.44 3.89
C SER A 5 -4.19 17.54 5.39
N GLY A 6 -3.75 16.54 6.16
CA GLY A 6 -3.88 16.50 7.62
C GLY A 6 -5.13 15.79 8.12
N SER A 7 -5.96 15.24 7.23
CA SER A 7 -7.12 14.43 7.63
C SER A 7 -6.69 13.09 8.23
N VAL A 8 -7.62 12.45 8.95
CA VAL A 8 -7.48 11.15 9.63
C VAL A 8 -8.64 10.24 9.20
N GLY A 9 -8.66 8.98 9.62
CA GLY A 9 -9.69 8.00 9.25
C GLY A 9 -9.49 7.36 7.89
N HIS A 10 -8.22 7.29 7.46
CA HIS A 10 -7.84 6.77 6.15
C HIS A 10 -6.85 5.61 6.29
N SER A 11 -7.07 4.66 7.21
CA SER A 11 -6.30 3.41 7.15
C SER A 11 -6.58 2.67 5.83
N TYR A 12 -5.75 1.68 5.52
CA TYR A 12 -5.99 0.78 4.39
C TYR A 12 -7.35 0.09 4.48
N ASP A 13 -7.77 -0.28 5.69
CA ASP A 13 -9.08 -0.91 5.94
C ASP A 13 -10.24 0.05 5.60
N GLN A 14 -10.17 1.30 6.07
CA GLN A 14 -11.21 2.31 5.77
C GLN A 14 -11.25 2.71 4.29
N THR A 15 -10.10 2.75 3.63
CA THR A 15 -10.00 3.25 2.25
C THR A 15 -10.41 2.21 1.22
N PHE A 16 -10.00 0.95 1.38
CA PHE A 16 -10.26 -0.12 0.42
C PHE A 16 -10.41 -1.52 1.05
N GLY A 17 -10.53 -1.62 2.37
CA GLY A 17 -10.72 -2.91 3.06
C GLY A 17 -11.98 -3.66 2.62
N HIS A 18 -13.05 -2.94 2.27
CA HIS A 18 -14.26 -3.52 1.70
C HIS A 18 -14.07 -4.21 0.34
N LEU A 19 -12.94 -4.00 -0.34
CA LEU A 19 -12.57 -4.68 -1.59
C LEU A 19 -11.75 -5.96 -1.33
N LEU A 20 -11.22 -6.12 -0.11
CA LEU A 20 -10.43 -7.26 0.36
C LEU A 20 -11.34 -8.26 1.08
N ASP A 21 -12.40 -8.70 0.39
CA ASP A 21 -13.32 -9.71 0.90
C ASP A 21 -12.74 -11.14 0.79
N ASP A 22 -13.54 -12.13 1.18
CA ASP A 22 -13.16 -13.55 1.17
C ASP A 22 -12.97 -14.14 -0.24
N MET A 23 -13.33 -13.39 -1.29
CA MET A 23 -13.14 -13.81 -2.67
C MET A 23 -11.75 -13.48 -3.21
N VAL A 24 -11.00 -12.59 -2.54
CA VAL A 24 -9.64 -12.21 -2.95
C VAL A 24 -8.65 -13.29 -2.57
N THR A 25 -7.94 -13.84 -3.55
CA THR A 25 -6.92 -14.88 -3.31
C THR A 25 -5.50 -14.43 -3.68
N SER A 26 -5.37 -13.36 -4.48
CA SER A 26 -4.06 -12.77 -4.79
C SER A 26 -4.13 -11.25 -4.91
N VAL A 27 -3.07 -10.60 -4.45
CA VAL A 27 -2.88 -9.15 -4.49
C VAL A 27 -1.54 -8.84 -5.15
N GLU A 28 -1.55 -7.98 -6.15
CA GLU A 28 -0.35 -7.41 -6.75
C GLU A 28 -0.21 -5.95 -6.33
N VAL A 29 1.00 -5.54 -5.95
CA VAL A 29 1.29 -4.17 -5.51
C VAL A 29 2.49 -3.64 -6.29
N ASP A 30 2.22 -2.65 -7.13
CA ASP A 30 3.23 -1.85 -7.80
C ASP A 30 3.42 -0.54 -7.03
N ASP A 31 4.57 -0.41 -6.35
CA ASP A 31 4.94 0.83 -5.67
C ASP A 31 6.46 1.05 -5.73
N PRO A 32 6.94 2.10 -6.43
CA PRO A 32 8.37 2.38 -6.54
C PRO A 32 9.03 2.80 -5.21
N TYR A 33 8.23 3.15 -4.20
CA TYR A 33 8.68 3.72 -2.93
C TYR A 33 8.49 2.77 -1.74
N VAL A 34 8.48 1.45 -1.93
CA VAL A 34 8.59 0.47 -0.82
C VAL A 34 10.01 0.45 -0.23
N ARG A 35 10.57 1.63 0.06
CA ARG A 35 11.92 1.88 0.55
C ARG A 35 11.84 2.73 1.81
N SER A 36 12.72 2.48 2.78
CA SER A 36 12.83 3.32 3.96
C SER A 36 13.32 4.72 3.59
N ALA A 37 12.63 5.77 4.06
CA ALA A 37 13.00 7.17 3.86
C ALA A 37 14.46 7.51 4.26
N HIS A 38 15.08 6.68 5.12
CA HIS A 38 16.42 6.90 5.65
C HIS A 38 17.49 5.94 5.16
N GLN A 39 17.16 4.94 4.33
CA GLN A 39 18.15 3.97 3.85
C GLN A 39 18.15 3.89 2.33
N ARG A 40 19.16 4.52 1.73
CA ARG A 40 19.55 4.36 0.32
C ARG A 40 20.21 2.99 0.03
N ASP A 41 20.12 2.05 0.97
CA ASP A 41 20.74 0.74 0.86
C ASP A 41 19.72 -0.29 0.37
N GLN A 42 19.90 -0.72 -0.88
CA GLN A 42 19.08 -1.74 -1.52
C GLN A 42 19.20 -3.09 -0.79
N GLN A 43 20.34 -3.38 -0.16
CA GLN A 43 20.53 -4.62 0.58
C GLN A 43 19.64 -4.66 1.83
N SER A 44 19.63 -3.60 2.64
CA SER A 44 18.73 -3.52 3.80
C SER A 44 17.25 -3.59 3.42
N GLN A 45 16.85 -3.08 2.26
CA GLN A 45 15.48 -3.22 1.74
C GLN A 45 15.16 -4.70 1.44
N LEU A 46 16.05 -5.38 0.71
CA LEU A 46 15.94 -6.80 0.38
C LEU A 46 15.84 -7.66 1.64
N ASP A 47 16.67 -7.39 2.64
CA ASP A 47 16.70 -8.14 3.90
C ASP A 47 15.41 -7.97 4.72
N ARG A 48 14.74 -6.82 4.64
CA ARG A 48 13.46 -6.58 5.30
C ARG A 48 12.32 -7.26 4.56
N LEU A 49 12.29 -7.14 3.24
CA LEU A 49 11.25 -7.77 2.43
C LEU A 49 11.37 -9.29 2.46
N SER A 50 12.58 -9.84 2.57
CA SER A 50 12.79 -11.28 2.75
C SER A 50 12.27 -11.79 4.10
N GLN A 51 12.42 -11.01 5.18
CA GLN A 51 11.82 -11.32 6.47
C GLN A 51 10.28 -11.33 6.40
N VAL A 52 9.69 -10.35 5.72
CA VAL A 52 8.23 -10.31 5.49
C VAL A 52 7.78 -11.53 4.68
N LYS A 53 8.50 -11.86 3.59
CA LYS A 53 8.24 -13.05 2.77
C LYS A 53 8.27 -14.35 3.59
N ALA A 54 9.26 -14.51 4.48
CA ALA A 54 9.36 -15.69 5.34
C ALA A 54 8.18 -15.76 6.32
N SER A 55 7.86 -14.66 7.00
CA SER A 55 6.72 -14.58 7.94
C SER A 55 5.37 -14.87 7.27
N LEU A 56 5.18 -14.39 6.03
CA LEU A 56 4.00 -14.71 5.23
C LEU A 56 3.94 -16.19 4.85
N ALA A 57 5.08 -16.79 4.49
CA ALA A 57 5.15 -18.21 4.15
C ALA A 57 4.78 -19.13 5.33
N ASP A 58 5.13 -18.75 6.57
CA ASP A 58 4.72 -19.46 7.79
C ASP A 58 3.18 -19.51 7.96
N ASN A 59 2.47 -18.58 7.33
CA ASN A 59 1.01 -18.50 7.32
C ASN A 59 0.40 -19.00 5.99
N GLY A 60 1.18 -19.69 5.15
CA GLY A 60 0.72 -20.24 3.87
C GLY A 60 0.54 -19.20 2.75
N VAL A 61 1.04 -17.98 2.93
CA VAL A 61 0.96 -16.90 1.94
C VAL A 61 2.27 -16.81 1.15
N VAL A 62 2.18 -16.92 -0.17
CA VAL A 62 3.35 -16.83 -1.06
C VAL A 62 3.54 -15.38 -1.50
N MET A 63 4.73 -14.82 -1.21
CA MET A 63 5.13 -13.49 -1.67
C MET A 63 6.20 -13.57 -2.77
N ALA A 64 5.89 -13.03 -3.94
CA ALA A 64 6.84 -12.77 -5.01
C ALA A 64 7.26 -11.29 -4.99
N ILE A 65 8.53 -11.01 -5.29
CA ILE A 65 9.07 -9.65 -5.31
C ILE A 65 9.86 -9.50 -6.60
N GLU A 66 9.52 -8.49 -7.37
CA GLU A 66 10.21 -8.13 -8.61
C GLU A 66 10.64 -6.66 -8.53
N TYR A 67 11.82 -6.37 -9.09
CA TYR A 67 12.36 -5.02 -9.14
C TYR A 67 12.39 -4.55 -10.60
N SER A 68 11.90 -3.34 -10.84
CA SER A 68 11.95 -2.70 -12.14
C SER A 68 12.43 -1.26 -11.99
N GLU A 69 13.36 -0.84 -12.85
CA GLU A 69 13.90 0.53 -12.88
C GLU A 69 12.94 1.52 -13.56
N THR A 70 11.99 1.01 -14.36
CA THR A 70 11.02 1.80 -15.11
C THR A 70 9.65 1.85 -14.44
N LEU A 71 9.52 1.31 -13.22
CA LEU A 71 8.28 1.33 -12.47
C LEU A 71 8.00 2.73 -11.93
N HIS A 72 6.86 3.30 -12.33
CA HIS A 72 6.39 4.59 -11.85
C HIS A 72 4.95 4.54 -11.33
N ASP A 73 4.22 3.49 -11.69
CA ASP A 73 2.83 3.33 -11.28
C ASP A 73 2.74 2.98 -9.79
N ARG A 74 1.71 3.53 -9.16
CA ARG A 74 1.34 3.29 -7.76
C ARG A 74 -0.04 2.64 -7.78
N GLU A 75 -0.05 1.33 -7.89
CA GLU A 75 -1.25 0.56 -8.20
C GLU A 75 -1.30 -0.72 -7.38
N ILE A 76 -2.49 -1.05 -6.88
CA ILE A 76 -2.80 -2.34 -6.26
C ILE A 76 -3.84 -3.02 -7.13
N ARG A 77 -3.60 -4.27 -7.52
CA ARG A 77 -4.54 -5.08 -8.30
C ARG A 77 -4.97 -6.30 -7.51
N LEU A 78 -6.28 -6.56 -7.51
CA LEU A 78 -6.90 -7.74 -6.91
C LEU A 78 -7.34 -8.70 -8.02
N ASP A 79 -7.24 -10.00 -7.78
CA ASP A 79 -7.71 -11.05 -8.71
C ASP A 79 -9.22 -11.02 -8.96
N THR A 80 -9.99 -10.49 -8.01
CA THR A 80 -11.42 -10.18 -8.18
C THR A 80 -11.68 -9.11 -9.26
N GLY A 81 -10.63 -8.42 -9.72
CA GLY A 81 -10.69 -7.46 -10.82
C GLY A 81 -10.69 -5.99 -10.40
N TRP A 82 -10.67 -5.72 -9.09
CA TRP A 82 -10.50 -4.37 -8.56
C TRP A 82 -9.06 -3.89 -8.73
N ILE A 83 -8.94 -2.60 -9.02
CA ILE A 83 -7.67 -1.92 -9.19
C ILE A 83 -7.75 -0.58 -8.45
N ILE A 84 -6.73 -0.31 -7.64
CA ILE A 84 -6.68 0.83 -6.72
C ILE A 84 -5.40 1.60 -7.06
N LYS A 85 -5.54 2.81 -7.60
CA LYS A 85 -4.44 3.74 -7.86
C LYS A 85 -4.35 4.77 -6.75
N ILE A 86 -3.18 4.91 -6.14
CA ILE A 86 -2.96 5.85 -5.03
C ILE A 86 -1.90 6.85 -5.43
N GLY A 87 -2.25 8.14 -5.45
CA GLY A 87 -1.37 9.20 -5.91
C GLY A 87 -0.01 9.25 -5.21
N ARG A 88 0.12 8.74 -3.97
CA ARG A 88 1.38 8.63 -3.21
C ARG A 88 1.87 7.19 -2.97
N GLY A 89 1.17 6.18 -3.47
CA GLY A 89 1.41 4.78 -3.11
C GLY A 89 0.98 4.51 -1.67
N LEU A 90 1.64 3.55 -1.01
CA LEU A 90 1.36 3.20 0.39
C LEU A 90 1.91 4.24 1.40
N ASP A 91 2.72 5.21 0.96
CA ASP A 91 3.35 6.22 1.81
C ASP A 91 2.59 7.58 1.86
N TYR A 92 1.28 7.52 2.13
CA TYR A 92 0.46 8.73 2.29
C TYR A 92 0.26 9.18 3.74
N PHE A 93 0.73 8.43 4.74
CA PHE A 93 0.64 8.86 6.14
C PHE A 93 1.76 9.85 6.50
N ARG A 94 1.45 10.81 7.36
CA ARG A 94 2.47 11.66 7.98
C ARG A 94 3.17 10.91 9.12
N PRO A 95 4.43 11.27 9.42
CA PRO A 95 5.07 10.82 10.65
C PRO A 95 4.23 11.17 11.88
N ALA A 96 4.07 10.21 12.78
CA ALA A 96 3.45 10.46 14.08
C ALA A 96 4.29 11.46 14.89
N ALA A 97 3.63 12.35 15.64
CA ALA A 97 4.31 13.42 16.38
C ALA A 97 5.31 12.87 17.41
N THR A 98 4.94 11.79 18.11
CA THR A 98 5.81 11.08 19.06
C THR A 98 5.52 9.58 19.04
N LYS A 99 6.43 8.78 19.61
CA LYS A 99 6.22 7.34 19.82
C LYS A 99 5.03 7.00 20.76
N PHE A 100 4.53 7.98 21.49
CA PHE A 100 3.42 7.84 22.44
C PHE A 100 2.16 8.59 22.00
N SER A 101 2.17 9.16 20.78
CA SER A 101 1.01 9.87 20.25
C SER A 101 -0.05 8.89 19.72
N LEU A 102 -1.32 9.29 19.84
CA LEU A 102 -2.41 8.65 19.10
C LEU A 102 -2.08 8.73 17.60
N GLY A 103 -2.29 7.63 16.88
CA GLY A 103 -1.85 7.50 15.49
C GLY A 103 -0.54 6.76 15.28
N TYR A 104 0.26 6.48 16.33
CA TYR A 104 1.53 5.76 16.16
C TYR A 104 1.31 4.30 15.69
N PHE A 105 0.40 3.59 16.37
CA PHE A 105 0.06 2.20 16.05
C PHE A 105 -1.19 2.09 15.17
N ASP A 106 -2.21 2.87 15.47
CA ASP A 106 -3.48 2.87 14.73
C ASP A 106 -3.45 3.92 13.62
N HIS A 107 -3.52 3.49 12.36
CA HIS A 107 -3.46 4.40 11.21
C HIS A 107 -4.76 5.15 10.95
N ASP A 108 -5.90 4.75 11.54
CA ASP A 108 -7.12 5.54 11.47
C ASP A 108 -6.98 6.86 12.25
N LEU A 109 -6.13 6.89 13.27
CA LEU A 109 -5.84 8.10 14.04
C LEU A 109 -4.65 8.89 13.50
N ARG A 110 -4.02 8.43 12.42
CA ARG A 110 -2.81 9.07 11.86
C ARG A 110 -3.17 10.06 10.76
N THR A 111 -2.57 11.25 10.86
CA THR A 111 -2.77 12.31 9.85
C THR A 111 -2.14 11.94 8.52
N CYS A 112 -2.75 12.36 7.43
CA CYS A 112 -2.33 12.02 6.07
C CYS A 112 -1.75 13.20 5.29
N HIS A 113 -0.86 12.92 4.34
CA HIS A 113 -0.54 13.82 3.24
C HIS A 113 -1.72 13.87 2.26
N GLU A 114 -1.87 14.99 1.57
CA GLU A 114 -2.88 15.11 0.52
C GLU A 114 -2.61 14.10 -0.60
N THR A 115 -3.62 13.36 -1.00
CA THR A 115 -3.53 12.41 -2.10
C THR A 115 -4.90 12.08 -2.70
N THR A 116 -4.90 11.41 -3.85
CA THR A 116 -6.10 10.92 -4.51
C THR A 116 -6.01 9.40 -4.59
N ILE A 117 -7.12 8.73 -4.28
CA ILE A 117 -7.30 7.29 -4.45
C ILE A 117 -8.37 7.08 -5.51
N ASP A 118 -7.98 6.48 -6.63
CA ASP A 118 -8.87 6.12 -7.72
C ASP A 118 -9.10 4.62 -7.70
N ILE A 119 -10.37 4.21 -7.65
CA ILE A 119 -10.77 2.80 -7.60
C ILE A 119 -11.55 2.51 -8.86
N PHE A 120 -11.16 1.46 -9.56
CA PHE A 120 -11.80 0.99 -10.78
C PHE A 120 -11.85 -0.52 -10.79
N HIS A 121 -12.75 -1.05 -11.60
CA HIS A 121 -12.86 -2.48 -11.81
C HIS A 121 -12.56 -2.78 -13.27
N ARG A 122 -11.74 -3.81 -13.53
CA ARG A 122 -11.23 -4.17 -14.87
C ARG A 122 -12.31 -4.22 -15.97
N ASN A 123 -13.53 -4.66 -15.61
CA ASN A 123 -14.66 -4.75 -16.54
C ASN A 123 -15.14 -3.39 -17.07
N TYR A 124 -14.79 -2.28 -16.43
CA TYR A 124 -15.20 -0.92 -16.79
C TYR A 124 -14.05 -0.06 -17.30
N VAL A 125 -12.83 -0.60 -17.35
CA VAL A 125 -11.70 0.05 -17.99
C VAL A 125 -11.72 -0.36 -19.46
N HIS A 126 -12.03 0.59 -20.36
CA HIS A 126 -11.83 0.36 -21.79
C HIS A 126 -10.32 0.32 -22.05
N THR A 127 -9.74 -0.87 -22.12
CA THR A 127 -8.46 -1.07 -22.80
C THR A 127 -8.73 -0.84 -24.28
N SER A 128 -8.27 0.30 -24.79
CA SER A 128 -8.20 0.56 -26.23
C SER A 128 -7.09 -0.27 -26.86
#